data_AF-A0A970DF15-F1
#
_entry.id   AF-A0A970DF15-F1
#
_cell.length_a   1.000
_cell.length_b   1.000
_cell.length_c   1.000
_cell.angle_alpha   90.00
_cell.angle_beta   90.00
_cell.angle_gamma   90.00
#
_symmetry.space_group_name_H-M   'P 1'
#
loop_
_entity.id
_entity.type
_entity.pdbx_description
1 polymer ?
#
loop_
_entity_poly.entity_id
_entity_poly.type
_entity_poly.pdbx_seq_one_letter_code
_entity_poly.pdbx_strand_id
1 'polypeptide(L)'
;MSSGFQNRHYVSNSCLIHILMSEFSFGPEVLADAEKLLFISGIDRDSLKRIQDHLVVVDAARKAGVKHIVYTSLAYPERARFGLEDVHLATEHAIKAAGIPYTFLRNTFYTEYYLVPQELKRAVEKGKLYSLTQGKKINFVSRDDMAKAAVVVLTSEGHTNKIYEITAPQAYSYKDIAEILTEITGKKVEYIEATVEEYSAYLTEIGVSEEAKRWDSGMRQPGFINGWAEETDRALADLIGEENIKSPKQIIQAMFV
;
A
#
# COMPACT_ATOMS: atom_id res chain seq x y z
N MET A 1 17.07 3.08 -36.42
CA MET A 1 16.49 4.44 -36.46
C MET A 1 15.11 4.36 -35.83
N SER A 2 14.93 5.12 -34.74
CA SER A 2 13.67 5.51 -34.08
C SER A 2 12.45 4.57 -34.14
N SER A 3 12.19 3.86 -33.04
CA SER A 3 10.82 3.59 -32.57
C SER A 3 10.80 3.96 -31.08
N GLY A 4 10.25 5.15 -30.81
CA GLY A 4 10.37 5.83 -29.53
C GLY A 4 9.64 5.12 -28.39
N PHE A 5 10.17 5.32 -27.19
CA PHE A 5 9.49 5.08 -25.91
C PHE A 5 8.14 5.80 -25.91
N GLN A 6 7.07 5.10 -26.27
CA GLN A 6 5.71 5.61 -26.15
C GLN A 6 5.27 5.45 -24.69
N ASN A 7 5.50 6.51 -23.91
CA ASN A 7 4.79 6.94 -22.69
C ASN A 7 5.74 7.70 -21.75
N ARG A 8 6.45 8.72 -22.26
CA ARG A 8 7.05 9.75 -21.41
C ARG A 8 6.03 10.86 -21.23
N HIS A 9 5.54 11.04 -20.00
CA HIS A 9 4.77 12.23 -19.64
C HIS A 9 5.70 13.18 -18.91
N TYR A 10 5.97 14.33 -19.53
CA TYR A 10 6.71 15.41 -18.90
C TYR A 10 5.73 16.31 -18.14
N VAL A 11 5.94 16.47 -16.84
CA VAL A 11 5.29 17.51 -16.03
C VAL A 11 6.42 18.27 -15.34
N SER A 12 6.61 19.54 -15.72
CA SER A 12 7.56 20.52 -15.13
C SER A 12 8.91 19.94 -14.70
N ASN A 13 9.88 19.83 -15.63
CA ASN A 13 11.26 19.34 -15.41
C ASN A 13 11.42 17.98 -14.71
N SER A 14 10.32 17.27 -14.42
CA SER A 14 10.31 15.95 -13.82
C SER A 14 9.79 14.95 -14.86
N CYS A 15 10.59 13.92 -15.18
CA CYS A 15 10.15 12.82 -16.02
C CYS A 15 9.43 11.79 -15.15
N LEU A 16 8.11 11.67 -15.26
CA LEU A 16 7.37 10.57 -14.64
C LEU A 16 7.35 9.41 -15.63
N ILE A 17 8.04 8.33 -15.29
CA ILE A 17 8.11 7.13 -16.09
C ILE A 17 7.33 6.02 -15.37
N HIS A 18 6.16 5.67 -15.90
CA HIS A 18 5.37 4.54 -15.41
C HIS A 18 5.69 3.32 -16.28
N ILE A 19 6.34 2.30 -15.70
CA ILE A 19 6.69 1.06 -16.41
C ILE A 19 6.04 -0.12 -15.71
N LEU A 20 5.19 -0.82 -16.46
CA LEU A 20 4.68 -2.14 -16.10
C LEU A 20 5.70 -3.18 -16.58
N MET A 21 6.25 -3.96 -15.65
CA MET A 21 7.34 -4.91 -15.90
C MET A 21 6.92 -6.19 -16.66
N SER A 22 5.80 -6.21 -17.37
CA SER A 22 5.30 -7.46 -17.95
C SER A 22 5.90 -7.83 -19.30
N GLU A 23 6.49 -6.92 -20.10
CA GLU A 23 6.90 -7.27 -21.48
C GLU A 23 8.15 -6.57 -22.05
N PHE A 24 8.90 -5.79 -21.26
CA PHE A 24 10.10 -5.08 -21.75
C PHE A 24 11.32 -5.28 -20.83
N SER A 25 12.52 -5.33 -21.42
CA SER A 25 13.77 -5.23 -20.66
C SER A 25 13.87 -3.84 -20.05
N PHE A 26 13.78 -3.74 -18.72
CA PHE A 26 14.01 -2.50 -18.00
C PHE A 26 15.52 -2.22 -17.94
N GLY A 27 16.04 -1.42 -18.87
CA GLY A 27 17.44 -1.01 -18.93
C GLY A 27 17.69 0.41 -18.40
N PRO A 28 18.97 0.80 -18.22
CA PRO A 28 19.32 2.14 -17.75
C PRO A 28 18.88 3.26 -18.70
N GLU A 29 18.76 2.99 -20.00
CA GLU A 29 18.31 3.96 -21.01
C GLU A 29 16.89 4.48 -20.76
N VAL A 30 16.07 3.72 -20.04
CA VAL A 30 14.72 4.16 -19.68
C VAL A 30 14.77 5.25 -18.61
N LEU A 31 15.80 5.25 -17.76
CA LEU A 31 16.04 6.23 -16.71
C LEU A 31 17.07 7.31 -17.12
N ALA A 32 17.38 7.41 -18.41
CA ALA A 32 18.26 8.46 -18.91
C ALA A 32 17.74 9.84 -18.49
N ASP A 33 18.66 10.68 -17.98
CA ASP A 33 18.41 12.04 -17.50
C ASP A 33 17.50 12.16 -16.24
N ALA A 34 17.10 11.04 -15.63
CA ALA A 34 16.32 11.08 -14.38
C ALA A 34 17.21 11.36 -13.16
N GLU A 35 16.98 12.49 -12.48
CA GLU A 35 17.67 12.81 -11.23
C GLU A 35 17.09 12.04 -10.04
N LYS A 36 15.75 11.98 -9.94
CA LYS A 36 15.02 11.25 -8.90
C LYS A 36 14.13 10.18 -9.52
N LEU A 37 14.02 9.03 -8.84
CA LEU A 37 13.14 7.92 -9.23
C LEU A 37 12.13 7.64 -8.12
N LEU A 38 10.83 7.75 -8.43
CA LEU A 38 9.79 7.11 -7.63
C LEU A 38 9.67 5.64 -8.03
N PHE A 39 10.23 4.76 -7.22
CA PHE A 39 10.13 3.32 -7.41
C PHE A 39 8.90 2.78 -6.66
N ILE A 40 7.80 2.62 -7.39
CA ILE A 40 6.61 1.92 -6.89
C ILE A 40 6.87 0.41 -6.98
N SER A 41 6.73 -0.29 -5.86
CA SER A 41 6.94 -1.75 -5.79
C SER A 41 6.04 -2.48 -6.78
N GLY A 42 6.55 -3.53 -7.43
CA GLY A 42 5.78 -4.40 -8.33
C GLY A 42 4.63 -5.13 -7.61
N ILE A 43 3.83 -5.87 -8.36
CA ILE A 43 2.64 -6.58 -7.85
C ILE A 43 2.66 -8.09 -8.08
N ASP A 44 3.80 -8.62 -8.54
CA ASP A 44 3.95 -10.07 -8.76
C ASP A 44 3.74 -10.83 -7.44
N ARG A 45 3.03 -11.96 -7.52
CA ARG A 45 2.66 -12.77 -6.37
C ARG A 45 3.77 -13.73 -5.96
N ASP A 46 4.68 -14.06 -6.88
CA ASP A 46 5.88 -14.79 -6.56
C ASP A 46 6.92 -13.82 -5.97
N SER A 47 7.18 -13.96 -4.67
CA SER A 47 8.11 -13.10 -3.94
C SER A 47 9.52 -13.12 -4.53
N LEU A 48 10.00 -14.27 -5.02
CA LEU A 48 11.34 -14.37 -5.60
C LEU A 48 11.38 -13.63 -6.94
N LYS A 49 10.38 -13.84 -7.81
CA LYS A 49 10.27 -13.10 -9.06
C LYS A 49 10.16 -11.60 -8.81
N ARG A 50 9.34 -11.18 -7.84
CA ARG A 50 9.19 -9.77 -7.48
C ARG A 50 10.50 -9.16 -6.99
N ILE A 51 11.28 -9.88 -6.18
CA ILE A 51 12.63 -9.45 -5.77
C ILE A 51 13.53 -9.31 -7.01
N GLN A 52 13.56 -10.29 -7.91
CA GLN A 52 14.38 -10.24 -9.12
C GLN A 52 14.03 -9.02 -9.97
N ASP A 53 12.74 -8.77 -10.19
CA ASP A 53 12.24 -7.62 -10.93
C ASP A 53 12.69 -6.30 -10.27
N HIS A 54 12.60 -6.21 -8.94
CA HIS A 54 13.07 -5.04 -8.20
C HIS A 54 14.59 -4.82 -8.30
N LEU A 55 15.39 -5.90 -8.28
CA LEU A 55 16.84 -5.81 -8.45
C LEU A 55 17.23 -5.28 -9.84
N VAL A 56 16.48 -5.64 -10.88
CA VAL A 56 16.67 -5.09 -12.24
C VAL A 56 16.48 -3.57 -12.24
N VAL A 57 15.42 -3.07 -11.58
CA VAL A 57 15.16 -1.63 -11.46
C VAL A 57 16.28 -0.91 -10.70
N VAL A 58 16.74 -1.48 -9.59
CA VAL A 58 17.84 -0.89 -8.79
C VAL A 58 19.15 -0.85 -9.57
N ASP A 59 19.50 -1.91 -10.30
CA ASP A 59 20.70 -1.94 -11.13
C ASP A 59 20.62 -0.95 -12.30
N ALA A 60 19.46 -0.83 -12.94
CA ALA A 60 19.23 0.16 -13.98
C ALA A 60 19.36 1.60 -13.45
N ALA A 61 18.80 1.90 -12.28
CA ALA A 61 18.92 3.22 -11.63
C ALA A 61 20.38 3.55 -11.30
N ARG A 62 21.13 2.58 -10.78
CA ARG A 62 22.56 2.70 -10.50
C ARG A 62 23.36 3.02 -11.77
N LYS A 63 23.12 2.25 -12.85
CA LYS A 63 23.80 2.40 -14.14
C LYS A 63 23.45 3.72 -14.85
N ALA A 64 22.21 4.18 -14.72
CA ALA A 64 21.75 5.46 -15.26
C ALA A 64 22.27 6.67 -14.45
N GLY A 65 22.82 6.43 -13.24
CA GLY A 65 23.35 7.50 -12.40
C GLY A 65 22.29 8.33 -11.68
N VAL A 66 21.10 7.75 -11.44
CA VAL A 66 20.01 8.34 -10.63
C VAL A 66 20.57 8.82 -9.30
N LYS A 67 20.20 10.04 -8.88
CA LYS A 67 20.73 10.70 -7.68
C LYS A 67 19.91 10.41 -6.43
N HIS A 68 18.64 10.02 -6.56
CA HIS A 68 17.78 9.73 -5.42
C HIS A 68 16.68 8.73 -5.79
N ILE A 69 16.47 7.70 -4.97
CA ILE A 69 15.34 6.76 -5.10
C ILE A 69 14.34 6.97 -3.95
N VAL A 70 13.08 7.25 -4.28
CA VAL A 70 11.95 7.20 -3.34
C VAL A 70 11.23 5.87 -3.57
N TYR A 71 11.27 4.95 -2.61
CA TYR A 71 10.72 3.60 -2.75
C TYR A 71 9.47 3.40 -1.89
N THR A 72 8.39 2.87 -2.47
CA THR A 72 7.20 2.46 -1.72
C THR A 72 7.44 1.10 -1.07
N SER A 73 7.80 1.11 0.19
CA SER A 73 8.02 -0.07 1.03
C SER A 73 6.75 -0.43 1.82
N LEU A 74 6.87 -1.34 2.78
CA LEU A 74 5.82 -1.79 3.69
C LEU A 74 6.07 -1.20 5.10
N ALA A 75 5.02 -0.75 5.78
CA ALA A 75 5.09 -0.31 7.18
C ALA A 75 5.63 -1.41 8.11
N TYR A 76 6.54 -1.06 9.03
CA TYR A 76 7.09 -1.96 10.07
C TYR A 76 7.45 -3.38 9.59
N PRO A 77 8.22 -3.52 8.50
CA PRO A 77 8.44 -4.81 7.84
C PRO A 77 9.19 -5.81 8.74
N GLU A 78 9.93 -5.35 9.76
CA GLU A 78 10.61 -6.21 10.73
C GLU A 78 9.61 -6.96 11.65
N ARG A 79 8.42 -6.38 11.87
CA ARG A 79 7.35 -6.95 12.70
C ARG A 79 6.25 -7.63 11.87
N ALA A 80 6.13 -7.22 10.62
CA ALA A 80 5.12 -7.73 9.70
C ALA A 80 5.20 -9.25 9.53
N ARG A 81 4.03 -9.88 9.40
CA ARG A 81 3.84 -11.30 9.09
C ARG A 81 2.79 -11.42 7.98
N PHE A 82 3.05 -10.73 6.87
CA PHE A 82 2.09 -10.49 5.80
C PHE A 82 2.45 -11.24 4.51
N GLY A 83 3.61 -11.90 4.48
CA GLY A 83 4.14 -12.63 3.34
C GLY A 83 4.82 -11.76 2.28
N LEU A 84 5.01 -10.45 2.56
CA LEU A 84 5.63 -9.49 1.65
C LEU A 84 6.78 -8.70 2.30
N GLU A 85 6.97 -8.81 3.60
CA GLU A 85 8.00 -8.15 4.37
C GLU A 85 9.40 -8.40 3.80
N ASP A 86 9.72 -9.64 3.45
CA ASP A 86 11.03 -10.03 2.92
C ASP A 86 11.30 -9.40 1.54
N VAL A 87 10.26 -9.25 0.71
CA VAL A 87 10.39 -8.59 -0.61
C VAL A 87 10.78 -7.13 -0.43
N HIS A 88 10.10 -6.44 0.48
CA HIS A 88 10.34 -5.03 0.74
C HIS A 88 11.69 -4.81 1.43
N LEU A 89 12.05 -5.62 2.43
CA LEU A 89 13.37 -5.58 3.08
C LEU A 89 14.51 -5.88 2.10
N ALA A 90 14.37 -6.89 1.23
CA ALA A 90 15.38 -7.19 0.21
C ALA A 90 15.58 -6.01 -0.74
N THR A 91 14.49 -5.32 -1.12
CA THR A 91 14.56 -4.14 -1.99
C THR A 91 15.20 -2.95 -1.29
N GLU A 92 14.84 -2.67 -0.04
CA GLU A 92 15.47 -1.64 0.79
C GLU A 92 16.99 -1.87 0.93
N HIS A 93 17.40 -3.11 1.19
CA HIS A 93 18.81 -3.47 1.26
C HIS A 93 19.53 -3.33 -0.08
N ALA A 94 18.88 -3.72 -1.19
CA ALA A 94 19.46 -3.57 -2.53
C ALA A 94 19.71 -2.11 -2.88
N ILE A 95 18.76 -1.22 -2.58
CA ILE A 95 18.91 0.23 -2.80
C ILE A 95 20.08 0.79 -1.97
N LYS A 96 20.15 0.44 -0.68
CA LYS A 96 21.27 0.83 0.21
C LYS A 96 22.62 0.32 -0.32
N ALA A 97 22.68 -0.95 -0.72
CA ALA A 97 23.90 -1.58 -1.24
C ALA A 97 24.36 -0.99 -2.58
N ALA A 98 23.44 -0.47 -3.39
CA ALA A 98 23.75 0.23 -4.63
C ALA A 98 24.41 1.61 -4.41
N GLY A 99 24.43 2.11 -3.17
CA GLY A 99 25.02 3.41 -2.83
C GLY A 99 24.24 4.61 -3.36
N ILE A 100 22.98 4.41 -3.77
CA ILE A 100 22.11 5.47 -4.27
C ILE A 100 21.42 6.13 -3.07
N PRO A 101 21.48 7.46 -2.90
CA PRO A 101 20.71 8.16 -1.89
C PRO A 101 19.22 7.77 -1.98
N TYR A 102 18.53 7.60 -0.85
CA TYR A 102 17.18 7.05 -0.86
C TYR A 102 16.21 7.73 0.11
N THR A 103 14.91 7.48 -0.10
CA THR A 103 13.87 7.65 0.91
C THR A 103 12.95 6.44 0.84
N PHE A 104 12.66 5.82 1.98
CA PHE A 104 11.69 4.72 2.03
C PHE A 104 10.37 5.23 2.58
N LEU A 105 9.32 5.11 1.77
CA LEU A 105 7.93 5.35 2.16
C LEU A 105 7.34 4.00 2.54
N ARG A 106 7.44 3.63 3.81
CA ARG A 106 6.94 2.37 4.35
C ARG A 106 5.43 2.48 4.54
N ASN A 107 4.70 2.15 3.48
CA ASN A 107 3.26 2.34 3.39
C ASN A 107 2.50 1.28 4.19
N THR A 108 1.48 1.73 4.92
CA THR A 108 0.50 0.85 5.55
C THR A 108 -0.53 0.32 4.53
N PHE A 109 -1.71 -0.07 5.01
CA PHE A 109 -2.77 -0.72 4.27
C PHE A 109 -3.72 0.26 3.58
N TYR A 110 -3.94 0.02 2.28
CA TYR A 110 -4.78 0.87 1.46
C TYR A 110 -6.25 0.79 1.85
N THR A 111 -6.85 1.94 2.18
CA THR A 111 -8.27 1.98 2.52
C THR A 111 -9.15 1.39 1.41
N GLU A 112 -8.83 1.62 0.14
CA GLU A 112 -9.65 1.13 -0.98
C GLU A 112 -9.57 -0.39 -1.16
N TYR A 113 -8.57 -1.06 -0.56
CA TYR A 113 -8.51 -2.52 -0.56
C TYR A 113 -9.23 -3.15 0.64
N TYR A 114 -9.17 -2.52 1.82
CA TYR A 114 -9.74 -3.10 3.05
C TYR A 114 -11.15 -2.59 3.39
N LEU A 115 -11.54 -1.43 2.87
CA LEU A 115 -12.87 -0.82 3.04
C LEU A 115 -13.57 -0.75 1.67
N VAL A 116 -13.74 -1.92 1.04
CA VAL A 116 -14.29 -2.03 -0.32
C VAL A 116 -15.76 -1.58 -0.32
N PRO A 117 -16.17 -0.58 -1.15
CA PRO A 117 -17.53 -0.04 -1.10
C PRO A 117 -18.64 -1.09 -1.26
N GLN A 118 -18.45 -2.08 -2.14
CA GLN A 118 -19.41 -3.15 -2.37
C GLN A 118 -19.57 -4.06 -1.15
N GLU A 119 -18.48 -4.34 -0.44
CA GLU A 119 -18.50 -5.14 0.78
C GLU A 119 -19.19 -4.39 1.92
N LEU A 120 -18.85 -3.12 2.13
CA LEU A 120 -19.48 -2.29 3.16
C LEU A 120 -20.98 -2.12 2.92
N LYS A 121 -21.41 -1.91 1.67
CA LYS A 121 -22.83 -1.87 1.31
C LYS A 121 -23.53 -3.20 1.63
N ARG A 122 -22.91 -4.33 1.29
CA ARG A 122 -23.44 -5.65 1.65
C ARG A 122 -23.50 -5.86 3.16
N ALA A 123 -22.49 -5.41 3.91
CA ALA A 123 -22.49 -5.49 5.37
C ALA A 123 -23.66 -4.72 5.99
N VAL A 124 -23.97 -3.54 5.44
CA VAL A 124 -25.14 -2.73 5.81
C VAL A 124 -26.46 -3.43 5.45
N GLU A 125 -26.54 -4.06 4.28
CA GLU A 125 -27.74 -4.80 3.83
C GLU A 125 -28.00 -6.07 4.67
N LYS A 126 -26.94 -6.79 5.03
CA LYS A 126 -27.01 -8.06 5.77
C LYS A 126 -26.93 -7.88 7.29
N GLY A 127 -26.56 -6.70 7.76
CA GLY A 127 -26.34 -6.37 9.16
C GLY A 127 -25.12 -7.05 9.79
N LYS A 128 -24.16 -7.52 8.98
CA LYS A 128 -22.98 -8.27 9.45
C LYS A 128 -21.72 -7.89 8.69
N LEU A 129 -20.65 -7.62 9.41
CA LEU A 129 -19.30 -7.38 8.88
C LEU A 129 -18.34 -8.43 9.45
N TYR A 130 -17.82 -9.30 8.59
CA TYR A 130 -16.96 -10.41 8.98
C TYR A 130 -15.49 -10.00 8.94
N SER A 131 -14.68 -10.54 9.85
CA SER A 131 -13.22 -10.38 9.81
C SER A 131 -12.50 -11.55 10.48
N LEU A 132 -11.27 -11.80 10.04
CA LEU A 132 -10.33 -12.75 10.64
C LEU A 132 -9.25 -12.07 11.51
N THR A 133 -9.39 -10.76 11.77
CA THR A 133 -8.39 -9.97 12.51
C THR A 133 -8.42 -10.21 14.02
N GLN A 134 -9.37 -10.98 14.54
CA GLN A 134 -9.58 -11.20 15.99
C GLN A 134 -9.69 -9.89 16.80
N GLY A 135 -10.41 -8.92 16.24
CA GLY A 135 -10.61 -7.60 16.83
C GLY A 135 -9.38 -6.70 16.84
N LYS A 136 -8.25 -7.13 16.27
CA LYS A 136 -7.06 -6.28 16.11
C LYS A 136 -7.32 -5.14 15.15
N LYS A 137 -6.63 -4.03 15.39
CA LYS A 137 -6.74 -2.85 14.54
C LYS A 137 -5.81 -2.96 13.34
N ILE A 138 -6.16 -2.22 12.30
CA ILE A 138 -5.33 -2.03 11.12
C ILE A 138 -5.25 -0.53 10.88
N ASN A 139 -4.05 -0.05 10.60
CA ASN A 139 -3.83 1.32 10.18
C ASN A 139 -4.15 1.46 8.69
N PHE A 140 -5.23 2.17 8.37
CA PHE A 140 -5.70 2.39 6.99
C PHE A 140 -5.32 3.79 6.50
N VAL A 141 -4.73 3.88 5.31
CA VAL A 141 -4.45 5.16 4.65
C VAL A 141 -4.88 5.06 3.19
N SER A 142 -5.48 6.14 2.65
CA SER A 142 -5.88 6.17 1.25
C SER A 142 -4.67 6.25 0.32
N ARG A 143 -4.77 5.68 -0.89
CA ARG A 143 -3.70 5.83 -1.90
C ARG A 143 -3.46 7.29 -2.27
N ASP A 144 -4.51 8.10 -2.24
CA ASP A 144 -4.44 9.56 -2.45
C ASP A 144 -3.51 10.22 -1.42
N ASP A 145 -3.66 9.89 -0.14
CA ASP A 145 -2.84 10.48 0.92
C ASP A 145 -1.39 9.96 0.88
N MET A 146 -1.18 8.68 0.56
CA MET A 146 0.17 8.16 0.33
C MET A 146 0.85 8.80 -0.89
N ALA A 147 0.09 9.07 -1.95
CA ALA A 147 0.61 9.75 -3.14
C ALA A 147 1.01 11.19 -2.83
N LYS A 148 0.23 11.92 -2.01
CA LYS A 148 0.61 13.26 -1.52
C LYS A 148 1.94 13.23 -0.76
N ALA A 149 2.13 12.25 0.12
CA ALA A 149 3.40 12.09 0.84
C ALA A 149 4.58 11.82 -0.12
N ALA A 150 4.38 10.98 -1.13
CA ALA A 150 5.39 10.74 -2.15
C ALA A 150 5.73 12.01 -2.95
N VAL A 151 4.72 12.81 -3.32
CA VAL A 151 4.92 14.09 -4.01
C VAL A 151 5.73 15.06 -3.15
N VAL A 152 5.41 15.21 -1.85
CA VAL A 152 6.16 16.07 -0.93
C VAL A 152 7.63 15.63 -0.88
N VAL A 153 7.89 14.34 -0.71
CA VAL A 153 9.24 13.79 -0.64
C VAL A 153 10.03 13.99 -1.94
N LEU A 154 9.38 13.90 -3.09
CA LEU A 154 10.03 14.11 -4.39
C LEU A 154 10.34 15.58 -4.67
N THR A 155 9.48 16.49 -4.21
CA THR A 155 9.48 17.91 -4.61
C THR A 155 10.07 18.86 -3.58
N SER A 156 10.47 18.36 -2.41
CA SER A 156 11.13 19.15 -1.36
C SER A 156 12.44 18.52 -0.89
N GLU A 157 13.17 19.26 -0.06
CA GLU A 157 14.52 18.92 0.39
C GLU A 157 14.52 18.27 1.79
N GLY A 158 15.62 17.61 2.17
CA GLY A 158 15.80 17.06 3.53
C GLY A 158 15.33 15.62 3.74
N HIS A 159 14.90 14.94 2.67
CA HIS A 159 14.38 13.57 2.75
C HIS A 159 15.42 12.47 2.47
N THR A 160 16.66 12.85 2.16
CA THR A 160 17.73 11.90 1.83
C THR A 160 18.07 10.99 3.02
N ASN A 161 18.20 9.69 2.74
CA ASN A 161 18.46 8.60 3.67
C ASN A 161 17.45 8.54 4.84
N LYS A 162 16.19 8.93 4.58
CA LYS A 162 15.08 8.84 5.54
C LYS A 162 14.23 7.60 5.31
N ILE A 163 13.64 7.13 6.38
CA ILE A 163 12.63 6.07 6.39
C ILE A 163 11.42 6.68 7.08
N TYR A 164 10.27 6.64 6.42
CA TYR A 164 9.00 7.16 6.93
C TYR A 164 7.99 6.02 7.02
N GLU A 165 7.46 5.78 8.21
CA GLU A 165 6.33 4.87 8.42
C GLU A 165 5.05 5.64 8.06
N ILE A 166 4.50 5.38 6.87
CA ILE A 166 3.36 6.12 6.30
C ILE A 166 2.08 5.49 6.84
N THR A 167 1.65 6.01 7.99
CA THR A 167 0.49 5.56 8.76
C THR A 167 -0.43 6.73 9.11
N ALA A 168 -1.72 6.45 9.30
CA ALA A 168 -2.69 7.40 9.84
C ALA A 168 -2.47 7.60 11.36
N PRO A 169 -2.93 8.73 11.94
CA PRO A 169 -2.85 8.99 13.38
C PRO A 169 -3.61 7.98 14.25
N GLN A 170 -4.54 7.23 13.65
CA GLN A 170 -5.37 6.26 14.34
C GLN A 170 -5.58 5.00 13.48
N ALA A 171 -5.40 3.83 14.10
CA ALA A 171 -5.81 2.54 13.55
C ALA A 171 -7.24 2.17 13.98
N TYR A 172 -7.90 1.35 13.17
CA TYR A 172 -9.30 0.92 13.37
C TYR A 172 -9.44 -0.59 13.27
N SER A 173 -10.24 -1.17 14.15
CA SER A 173 -10.69 -2.56 14.05
C SER A 173 -11.91 -2.66 13.14
N TYR A 174 -12.22 -3.85 12.63
CA TYR A 174 -13.48 -4.08 11.91
C TYR A 174 -14.72 -3.87 12.80
N LYS A 175 -14.57 -3.95 14.13
CA LYS A 175 -15.61 -3.53 15.07
C LYS A 175 -15.87 -2.02 15.00
N ASP A 176 -14.82 -1.21 15.01
CA ASP A 176 -14.94 0.24 14.85
C ASP A 176 -15.59 0.58 13.49
N ILE A 177 -15.24 -0.16 12.43
CA ILE A 177 -15.87 0.01 11.10
C ILE A 177 -17.37 -0.33 11.13
N ALA A 178 -17.79 -1.41 11.79
CA ALA A 178 -19.20 -1.76 11.93
C ALA A 178 -20.00 -0.70 12.72
N GLU A 179 -19.40 -0.12 13.75
CA GLU A 179 -19.97 0.98 14.52
C GLU A 179 -20.13 2.24 13.65
N ILE A 180 -19.11 2.61 12.87
CA ILE A 180 -19.16 3.71 11.91
C ILE A 180 -20.26 3.50 10.85
N LEU A 181 -20.38 2.29 10.30
CA LEU A 181 -21.45 1.96 9.34
C LEU A 181 -22.84 2.13 9.98
N THR A 182 -23.00 1.66 11.22
CA THR A 182 -24.26 1.79 11.95
C THR A 182 -24.62 3.26 12.18
N GLU A 183 -23.65 4.07 12.59
CA GLU A 183 -23.83 5.51 12.81
C GLU A 183 -24.25 6.23 11.52
N ILE A 184 -23.54 6.00 10.41
CA ILE A 184 -23.76 6.71 9.15
C ILE A 184 -25.07 6.30 8.49
N THR A 185 -25.42 5.01 8.52
CA THR A 185 -26.55 4.47 7.76
C THR A 185 -27.83 4.33 8.57
N GLY A 186 -27.74 4.39 9.91
CA GLY A 186 -28.86 4.11 10.82
C GLY A 186 -29.28 2.63 10.86
N LYS A 187 -28.62 1.74 10.11
CA LYS A 187 -28.89 0.30 10.09
C LYS A 187 -27.86 -0.41 10.94
N LYS A 188 -28.30 -1.27 11.87
CA LYS A 188 -27.41 -2.03 12.74
C LYS A 188 -26.51 -2.97 11.91
N VAL A 189 -25.19 -2.81 12.04
CA VAL A 189 -24.17 -3.71 11.50
C VAL A 189 -23.39 -4.32 12.67
N GLU A 190 -23.42 -5.65 12.76
CA GLU A 190 -22.71 -6.40 13.79
C GLU A 190 -21.33 -6.85 13.28
N TYR A 191 -20.29 -6.65 14.08
CA TYR A 191 -18.99 -7.27 13.83
C TYR A 191 -19.04 -8.76 14.15
N ILE A 192 -18.63 -9.58 13.18
CA ILE A 192 -18.53 -11.02 13.34
C ILE A 192 -17.06 -11.42 13.25
N GLU A 193 -16.52 -11.86 14.39
CA GLU A 193 -15.24 -12.57 14.41
C GLU A 193 -15.46 -13.95 13.80
N ALA A 194 -14.94 -14.16 12.59
CA ALA A 194 -15.19 -15.36 11.81
C ALA A 194 -14.08 -16.40 12.03
N THR A 195 -14.39 -17.67 11.81
CA THR A 195 -13.35 -18.66 11.48
C THR A 195 -12.93 -18.53 10.01
N VAL A 196 -11.77 -19.09 9.65
CA VAL A 196 -11.30 -19.10 8.26
C VAL A 196 -12.33 -19.77 7.33
N GLU A 197 -12.99 -20.82 7.82
CA GLU A 197 -14.05 -21.54 7.09
C GLU A 197 -15.27 -20.64 6.86
N GLU A 198 -15.73 -19.95 7.90
CA GLU A 198 -16.89 -19.04 7.81
C GLU A 198 -16.61 -17.87 6.87
N TYR A 199 -15.44 -17.24 6.98
CA TYR A 199 -15.05 -16.13 6.12
C TYR A 199 -14.85 -16.59 4.68
N SER A 200 -14.24 -17.76 4.45
CA SER A 200 -14.11 -18.34 3.10
C SER A 200 -15.46 -18.66 2.46
N ALA A 201 -16.41 -19.21 3.24
CA ALA A 201 -17.77 -19.45 2.78
C ALA A 201 -18.47 -18.14 2.41
N TYR A 202 -18.34 -17.09 3.24
CA TYR A 202 -18.84 -15.75 2.96
C TYR A 202 -18.25 -15.20 1.65
N LEU A 203 -16.93 -15.24 1.49
CA LEU A 203 -16.25 -14.78 0.27
C LEU A 203 -16.77 -15.51 -0.98
N THR A 204 -17.13 -16.79 -0.85
CA THR A 204 -17.72 -17.60 -1.93
C THR A 204 -19.12 -17.11 -2.29
N GLU A 205 -19.98 -16.88 -1.30
CA GLU A 205 -21.34 -16.35 -1.48
C GLU A 205 -21.32 -15.04 -2.27
N ILE A 206 -20.30 -14.22 -2.01
CA ILE A 206 -20.18 -12.90 -2.63
C ILE A 206 -19.44 -12.87 -3.97
N GLY A 207 -19.03 -14.04 -4.49
CA GLY A 207 -18.44 -14.19 -5.82
C GLY A 207 -16.94 -13.83 -5.89
N VAL A 208 -16.22 -13.85 -4.77
CA VAL A 208 -14.76 -13.67 -4.77
C VAL A 208 -14.09 -14.95 -5.27
N SER A 209 -13.11 -14.82 -6.17
CA SER A 209 -12.42 -15.97 -6.77
C SER A 209 -11.67 -16.81 -5.73
N GLU A 210 -11.54 -18.13 -5.95
CA GLU A 210 -10.78 -19.04 -5.09
C GLU A 210 -9.37 -18.53 -4.77
N GLU A 211 -8.73 -17.95 -5.77
CA GLU A 211 -7.39 -17.40 -5.64
C GLU A 211 -7.35 -16.18 -4.70
N ALA A 212 -8.28 -15.24 -4.86
CA ALA A 212 -8.39 -14.07 -3.99
C ALA A 212 -8.79 -14.45 -2.56
N LYS A 213 -9.69 -15.45 -2.41
CA LYS A 213 -10.06 -16.01 -1.10
C LYS A 213 -8.86 -16.58 -0.38
N ARG A 214 -8.11 -17.47 -1.02
CA ARG A 214 -6.92 -18.10 -0.43
C ARG A 214 -5.93 -17.06 0.08
N TRP A 215 -5.75 -15.97 -0.66
CA TRP A 215 -4.83 -14.92 -0.29
C TRP A 215 -5.35 -14.06 0.87
N ASP A 216 -6.61 -13.64 0.82
CA ASP A 216 -7.18 -12.79 1.86
C ASP A 216 -7.45 -13.55 3.17
N SER A 217 -8.17 -14.68 3.09
CA SER A 217 -8.58 -15.48 4.24
C SER A 217 -7.46 -16.34 4.82
N GLY A 218 -6.51 -16.78 3.98
CA GLY A 218 -5.44 -17.69 4.39
C GLY A 218 -4.14 -17.02 4.80
N MET A 219 -3.89 -15.78 4.34
CA MET A 219 -2.59 -15.11 4.55
C MET A 219 -2.74 -13.69 5.09
N ARG A 220 -3.52 -12.83 4.43
CA ARG A 220 -3.55 -11.40 4.78
C ARG A 220 -4.20 -11.11 6.12
N GLN A 221 -5.49 -11.41 6.27
CA GLN A 221 -6.20 -11.04 7.50
C GLN A 221 -5.67 -11.78 8.75
N PRO A 222 -5.37 -13.09 8.70
CA PRO A 222 -4.72 -13.77 9.82
C PRO A 222 -3.35 -13.17 10.17
N GLY A 223 -2.67 -12.55 9.21
CA GLY A 223 -1.39 -11.85 9.44
C GLY A 223 -1.49 -10.66 10.40
N PHE A 224 -2.69 -10.17 10.73
CA PHE A 224 -2.90 -9.02 11.62
C PHE A 224 -3.11 -9.38 13.09
N ILE A 225 -3.35 -10.65 13.42
CA ILE A 225 -3.80 -11.06 14.76
C ILE A 225 -2.80 -10.76 15.89
N ASN A 226 -1.52 -10.53 15.55
CA ASN A 226 -0.49 -10.16 16.53
C ASN A 226 -0.43 -8.64 16.83
N GLY A 227 -1.24 -7.82 16.16
CA GLY A 227 -1.35 -6.37 16.40
C GLY A 227 -0.25 -5.50 15.78
N TRP A 228 0.64 -6.05 14.94
CA TRP A 228 1.72 -5.26 14.33
C TRP A 228 1.22 -4.11 13.44
N ALA A 229 0.02 -4.25 12.86
CA ALA A 229 -0.60 -3.27 11.97
C ALA A 229 -1.36 -2.16 12.72
N GLU A 230 -1.37 -2.16 14.05
CA GLU A 230 -2.03 -1.13 14.87
C GLU A 230 -1.15 0.12 15.07
N GLU A 231 0.14 -0.01 14.78
CA GLU A 231 1.15 1.01 15.01
C GLU A 231 0.85 2.30 14.22
N THR A 232 1.31 3.41 14.78
CA THR A 232 1.11 4.77 14.26
C THR A 232 2.42 5.53 14.32
N ASP A 233 2.61 6.43 13.37
CA ASP A 233 3.75 7.33 13.27
C ASP A 233 3.27 8.70 12.77
N ARG A 234 4.00 9.75 13.13
CA ARG A 234 3.68 11.13 12.77
C ARG A 234 4.09 11.49 11.35
N ALA A 235 4.92 10.70 10.68
CA ALA A 235 5.54 11.03 9.41
C ALA A 235 4.52 11.46 8.33
N LEU A 236 3.41 10.73 8.15
CA LEU A 236 2.40 11.13 7.17
C LEU A 236 1.77 12.47 7.52
N ALA A 237 1.36 12.65 8.79
CA ALA A 237 0.76 13.89 9.28
C ALA A 237 1.73 15.08 9.15
N ASP A 238 3.01 14.87 9.43
CA ASP A 238 4.03 15.91 9.31
C ASP A 238 4.36 16.23 7.84
N LEU A 239 4.20 15.27 6.92
CA LEU A 239 4.41 15.47 5.48
C LEU A 239 3.25 16.18 4.79
N ILE A 240 2.00 15.82 5.11
CA ILE A 240 0.83 16.27 4.35
C ILE A 240 -0.19 17.07 5.16
N GLY A 241 0.03 17.27 6.46
CA GLY A 241 -0.95 17.85 7.38
C GLY A 241 -1.95 16.81 7.87
N GLU A 242 -2.18 16.75 9.18
CA GLU A 242 -3.09 15.77 9.79
C GLU A 242 -4.53 15.92 9.30
N GLU A 243 -4.97 17.16 9.10
CA GLU A 243 -6.28 17.53 8.59
C GLU A 243 -6.55 17.03 7.17
N ASN A 244 -5.49 16.69 6.43
CA ASN A 244 -5.58 16.20 5.05
C ASN A 244 -5.64 14.66 4.98
N ILE A 245 -5.48 13.95 6.10
CA ILE A 245 -5.58 12.49 6.17
C ILE A 245 -7.03 12.09 6.38
N LYS A 246 -7.59 11.34 5.42
CA LYS A 246 -9.00 10.92 5.49
C LYS A 246 -9.17 9.76 6.46
N SER A 247 -10.02 9.94 7.48
CA SER A 247 -10.44 8.85 8.37
C SER A 247 -11.37 7.86 7.67
N PRO A 248 -11.44 6.59 8.14
CA PRO A 248 -12.45 5.64 7.68
C PRO A 248 -13.87 6.20 7.74
N LYS A 249 -14.22 6.99 8.76
CA LYS A 249 -15.53 7.62 8.87
C LYS A 249 -15.83 8.58 7.71
N GLN A 250 -14.90 9.49 7.38
CA GLN A 250 -15.07 10.40 6.24
C GLN A 250 -15.16 9.64 4.92
N ILE A 251 -14.34 8.59 4.75
CA ILE A 251 -14.33 7.76 3.54
C ILE A 251 -15.65 7.01 3.38
N ILE A 252 -16.14 6.37 4.45
CA ILE A 252 -17.41 5.65 4.45
C ILE A 252 -18.58 6.61 4.24
N GLN A 253 -18.55 7.78 4.87
CA GLN A 253 -19.62 8.77 4.71
C GLN A 253 -19.78 9.19 3.24
N ALA A 254 -18.68 9.36 2.50
CA ALA A 254 -18.70 9.66 1.07
C ALA A 254 -19.25 8.51 0.19
N MET A 255 -19.39 7.28 0.71
CA MET A 255 -19.93 6.13 -0.04
C MET A 255 -21.45 5.97 0.08
N PHE A 256 -22.05 6.54 1.14
CA PHE A 256 -23.45 6.35 1.53
C PHE A 256 -24.29 7.63 1.48
N VAL A 257 -23.67 8.79 1.26
CA VAL A 257 -24.32 10.06 0.93
C VAL A 257 -24.32 10.24 -0.59
#